data_AF-A0A6J1WZ29-F1
#
_entry.id   AF-A0A6J1WZ29-F1
#
_cell.length_a   1.000
_cell.length_b   1.000
_cell.length_c   1.000
_cell.angle_alpha   90.00
_cell.angle_beta   90.00
_cell.angle_gamma   90.00
#
_symmetry.space_group_name_H-M   'P 1'
#
loop_
_entity.id
_entity.type
_entity.pdbx_description
1 polymer ?
#
loop_
_entity_poly.entity_id
_entity_poly.type
_entity_poly.pdbx_seq_one_letter_code
_entity_poly.pdbx_strand_id
1 'polypeptide(L)'
;MEVIEDGNIMDRIPILLQRDLEYYQKNQTVLSETVCPGVVGGRLDFPRNASFAAVKIVLWLEEEFSIAFQHGSGMFVMTEDDDNRDSGVAKTSDPDKFVQLAIKSSDLLLEHLHMLVQEALDHADLPVLTATLGAAALLKNSLFCYVQHAEDMGSPERVSSLQ
;
A
#
# COMPACT_ATOMS: atom_id res chain seq x y z
N MET A 1 2.32 -14.71 11.43
CA MET A 1 1.87 -13.67 12.37
C MET A 1 0.42 -13.43 12.05
N GLU A 2 -0.47 -13.80 12.95
CA GLU A 2 -1.92 -13.72 12.71
C GLU A 2 -2.37 -12.26 12.64
N VAL A 3 -3.18 -12.03 11.61
CA VAL A 3 -3.71 -10.76 11.12
C VAL A 3 -4.63 -10.21 12.21
N ILE A 4 -4.48 -8.93 12.54
CA ILE A 4 -5.38 -8.24 13.46
C ILE A 4 -6.77 -8.29 12.82
N GLU A 5 -7.59 -9.20 13.34
CA GLU A 5 -9.02 -9.35 13.05
C GLU A 5 -9.78 -8.12 13.56
N ASP A 6 -10.57 -7.54 12.67
CA ASP A 6 -11.63 -6.55 12.87
C ASP A 6 -11.30 -5.27 13.66
N GLY A 7 -10.89 -4.24 12.90
CA GLY A 7 -10.76 -2.86 13.39
C GLY A 7 -10.62 -1.83 12.27
N ASN A 8 -10.82 -0.55 12.60
CA ASN A 8 -10.60 0.56 11.67
C ASN A 8 -9.14 0.57 11.18
N ILE A 9 -8.92 0.79 9.88
CA ILE A 9 -7.57 0.87 9.29
C ILE A 9 -6.70 1.88 10.04
N MET A 10 -7.27 3.02 10.42
CA MET A 10 -6.53 4.08 11.13
C MET A 10 -5.95 3.63 12.48
N ASP A 11 -6.58 2.65 13.14
CA ASP A 11 -6.06 2.10 14.41
C ASP A 11 -5.03 1.00 14.14
N ARG A 12 -5.16 0.27 13.04
CA ARG A 12 -4.27 -0.83 12.65
C ARG A 12 -2.92 -0.35 12.13
N ILE A 13 -2.88 0.78 11.41
CA ILE A 13 -1.65 1.30 10.81
C ILE A 13 -0.58 1.62 11.87
N PRO A 14 -0.85 2.42 12.92
CA PRO A 14 0.15 2.69 13.96
C PRO A 14 0.66 1.41 14.64
N ILE A 15 -0.22 0.46 14.91
CA ILE A 15 0.15 -0.83 15.53
C ILE A 15 1.08 -1.64 14.62
N LEU A 16 0.78 -1.65 13.31
CA LEU A 16 1.60 -2.32 12.31
C LEU A 16 3.00 -1.70 12.22
N LEU A 17 3.09 -0.36 12.14
CA LEU A 17 4.36 0.36 12.07
C LEU A 17 5.18 0.19 13.35
N GLN A 18 4.52 0.26 14.51
CA GLN A 18 5.16 0.01 15.80
C GLN A 18 5.76 -1.40 15.86
N ARG A 19 5.04 -2.42 15.38
CA ARG A 19 5.55 -3.80 15.32
C ARG A 19 6.70 -3.97 14.34
N ASP A 20 6.65 -3.29 13.19
CA ASP A 20 7.73 -3.29 12.20
C ASP A 20 9.01 -2.68 12.81
N LEU A 21 8.87 -1.58 13.56
CA LEU A 21 9.97 -0.95 14.27
C LEU A 21 10.55 -1.84 15.38
N GLU A 22 9.69 -2.47 16.20
CA GLU A 22 10.13 -3.42 17.23
C GLU A 22 10.89 -4.61 16.62
N TYR A 23 10.44 -5.09 15.46
CA TYR A 23 11.13 -6.15 14.73
C TYR A 23 12.50 -5.68 14.24
N TYR A 24 12.58 -4.48 13.68
CA TYR A 24 13.85 -3.88 13.25
C TYR A 24 14.83 -3.74 14.43
N GLN A 25 14.40 -3.18 15.55
CA GLN A 25 15.25 -3.01 16.74
C GLN A 25 15.80 -4.34 17.26
N LYS A 26 15.02 -5.43 17.16
CA LYS A 26 15.44 -6.75 17.64
C LYS A 26 16.36 -7.48 16.67
N ASN A 27 16.13 -7.36 15.37
CA ASN A 27 16.76 -8.21 14.35
C ASN A 27 17.64 -7.44 13.35
N GLN A 28 17.75 -6.12 13.46
CA GLN A 28 18.43 -5.20 12.53
C GLN A 28 18.04 -5.43 11.06
N THR A 29 16.80 -5.85 10.84
CA THR A 29 16.25 -6.20 9.53
C THR A 29 14.80 -5.80 9.48
N VAL A 30 14.33 -5.41 8.30
CA VAL A 30 12.91 -5.11 8.06
C VAL A 30 12.26 -6.31 7.40
N LEU A 31 11.04 -6.63 7.81
CA LEU A 31 10.25 -7.66 7.14
C LEU A 31 9.96 -7.18 5.72
N SER A 32 10.43 -7.92 4.72
CA SER A 32 10.18 -7.61 3.32
C SER A 32 9.24 -8.65 2.70
N GLU A 33 8.21 -8.20 2.00
CA GLU A 33 7.37 -9.05 1.17
C GLU A 33 7.67 -8.82 -0.31
N THR A 34 7.56 -9.89 -1.10
CA THR A 34 7.68 -9.84 -2.54
C THR A 34 6.37 -9.27 -3.09
N VAL A 35 6.42 -8.06 -3.66
CA VAL A 35 5.24 -7.38 -4.23
C VAL A 35 4.87 -8.00 -5.57
N CYS A 36 5.87 -8.30 -6.39
CA CYS A 36 5.69 -8.97 -7.68
C CYS A 36 6.73 -10.08 -7.83
N PRO A 37 6.31 -11.36 -7.96
CA PRO A 37 7.24 -12.47 -8.16
C PRO A 37 7.88 -12.47 -9.56
N GLY A 38 7.34 -11.70 -10.51
CA GLY A 38 7.79 -11.62 -11.90
C GLY A 38 8.83 -10.52 -12.21
N VAL A 39 9.18 -10.38 -13.50
CA VAL A 39 10.01 -9.29 -14.00
C VAL A 39 9.21 -8.01 -13.93
N VAL A 40 9.66 -7.07 -13.10
CA VAL A 40 9.02 -5.76 -13.01
C VAL A 40 9.67 -4.81 -14.02
N GLY A 41 8.83 -4.21 -14.86
CA GLY A 41 9.20 -3.18 -15.81
C GLY A 41 7.94 -2.59 -16.44
N GLY A 42 7.88 -1.26 -16.58
CA GLY A 42 6.71 -0.56 -17.10
C GLY A 42 6.46 0.77 -16.41
N ARG A 43 5.26 1.33 -16.58
CA ARG A 43 4.87 2.67 -16.12
C ARG A 43 4.93 2.85 -14.58
N LEU A 44 4.83 1.75 -13.83
CA LEU A 44 4.78 1.73 -12.37
C LEU A 44 6.01 1.06 -11.73
N ASP A 45 7.17 1.06 -12.39
CA ASP A 45 8.45 0.49 -11.92
C ASP A 45 8.47 0.14 -10.42
N PHE A 46 8.18 -1.13 -10.09
CA PHE A 46 8.17 -1.60 -8.70
C PHE A 46 9.50 -2.31 -8.40
N PRO A 47 10.13 -2.02 -7.26
CA PRO A 47 11.15 -2.91 -6.75
C PRO A 47 10.53 -4.26 -6.39
N ARG A 48 11.33 -5.32 -6.58
CA ARG A 48 10.91 -6.71 -6.33
C ARG A 48 10.34 -6.92 -4.93
N ASN A 49 10.88 -6.19 -3.96
CA ASN A 49 10.54 -6.29 -2.55
C ASN A 49 10.15 -4.92 -1.99
N ALA A 50 9.21 -4.90 -1.05
CA ALA A 50 8.86 -3.74 -0.24
C ALA A 50 8.73 -4.14 1.23
N SER A 51 8.77 -3.16 2.15
CA SER A 51 8.45 -3.41 3.56
C SER A 51 7.07 -4.05 3.69
N PHE A 52 6.97 -5.08 4.52
CA PHE A 52 5.73 -5.78 4.88
C PHE A 52 4.65 -4.79 5.31
N ALA A 53 5.01 -3.79 6.12
CA ALA A 53 4.07 -2.79 6.57
C ALA A 53 3.45 -2.01 5.39
N ALA A 54 4.28 -1.61 4.43
CA ALA A 54 3.83 -0.89 3.24
C ALA A 54 2.92 -1.75 2.35
N VAL A 55 3.25 -3.03 2.17
CA VAL A 55 2.42 -3.97 1.40
C VAL A 55 1.03 -4.10 2.03
N LYS A 56 0.94 -4.30 3.35
CA LYS A 56 -0.36 -4.42 4.03
C LYS A 56 -1.16 -3.12 3.99
N ILE A 57 -0.52 -1.96 4.19
CA ILE A 57 -1.19 -0.66 4.10
C ILE A 57 -1.79 -0.46 2.71
N VAL A 58 -1.03 -0.75 1.66
CA VAL A 58 -1.48 -0.57 0.28
C VAL A 58 -2.60 -1.55 -0.08
N LEU A 59 -2.54 -2.80 0.37
CA LEU A 59 -3.64 -3.75 0.19
C LEU A 59 -4.92 -3.27 0.89
N TRP A 60 -4.81 -2.78 2.14
CA TRP A 60 -5.97 -2.21 2.84
C TRP A 60 -6.52 -0.96 2.17
N LEU A 61 -5.65 -0.11 1.60
CA LEU A 61 -6.09 1.04 0.82
C LEU A 61 -6.80 0.61 -0.48
N GLU A 62 -6.32 -0.43 -1.15
CA GLU A 62 -6.98 -0.98 -2.34
C GLU A 62 -8.38 -1.53 -2.03
N GLU A 63 -8.52 -2.24 -0.91
CA GLU A 63 -9.82 -2.74 -0.44
C GLU A 63 -10.79 -1.57 -0.20
N GLU A 64 -10.35 -0.52 0.52
CA GLU A 64 -11.20 0.67 0.75
C GLU A 64 -11.49 1.44 -0.53
N PHE A 65 -10.54 1.52 -1.45
CA PHE A 65 -10.74 2.16 -2.74
C PHE A 65 -11.82 1.43 -3.54
N SER A 66 -11.71 0.10 -3.62
CA SER A 66 -12.67 -0.75 -4.33
C SER A 66 -14.08 -0.61 -3.77
N ILE A 67 -14.20 -0.46 -2.46
CA ILE A 67 -15.46 -0.23 -1.75
C ILE A 67 -16.00 1.19 -2.03
N ALA A 68 -15.15 2.21 -1.95
CA ALA A 68 -15.55 3.61 -2.11
C ALA A 68 -15.95 3.98 -3.54
N PHE A 69 -15.26 3.41 -4.53
CA PHE A 69 -15.47 3.71 -5.96
C PHE A 69 -16.18 2.59 -6.72
N GLN A 70 -16.53 1.48 -6.05
CA GLN A 70 -17.16 0.28 -6.65
C GLN A 70 -16.37 -0.32 -7.82
N HIS A 71 -15.07 -0.02 -7.89
CA HIS A 71 -14.15 -0.47 -8.93
C HIS A 71 -12.74 -0.56 -8.37
N GLY A 72 -11.97 -1.57 -8.79
CA GLY A 72 -10.55 -1.68 -8.43
C GLY A 72 -9.71 -0.63 -9.15
N SER A 73 -8.58 -0.23 -8.55
CA SER A 73 -7.70 0.80 -9.15
C SER A 73 -6.94 0.30 -10.40
N GLY A 74 -7.01 -1.01 -10.67
CA GLY A 74 -6.24 -1.67 -11.73
C GLY A 74 -4.77 -1.90 -11.38
N MET A 75 -4.35 -1.54 -10.16
CA MET A 75 -2.97 -1.76 -9.69
C MET A 75 -2.67 -3.23 -9.40
N PHE A 76 -3.65 -3.97 -8.87
CA PHE A 76 -3.54 -5.40 -8.60
C PHE A 76 -4.51 -6.16 -9.50
N VAL A 77 -4.00 -7.19 -10.19
CA VAL A 77 -4.84 -8.13 -10.93
C VAL A 77 -5.43 -9.10 -9.91
N MET A 78 -6.72 -8.96 -9.62
CA MET A 78 -7.44 -9.95 -8.82
C MET A 78 -7.55 -11.24 -9.65
N THR A 79 -6.90 -12.31 -9.18
CA THR A 79 -7.17 -13.66 -9.67
C THR A 79 -8.46 -14.19 -9.04
N GLU A 80 -9.23 -14.97 -9.79
CA GLU A 80 -10.58 -15.47 -9.46
C GLU A 80 -10.72 -16.15 -8.07
N ASP A 81 -9.61 -16.51 -7.41
CA ASP A 81 -9.58 -17.11 -6.07
C ASP A 81 -9.73 -16.09 -4.91
N ASP A 82 -9.61 -14.78 -5.16
CA ASP A 82 -9.74 -13.73 -4.11
C ASP A 82 -11.18 -13.26 -3.86
N ASP A 83 -12.14 -13.67 -4.70
CA ASP A 83 -13.58 -13.36 -4.56
C ASP A 83 -14.24 -14.01 -3.32
N ASN A 84 -13.56 -14.96 -2.67
CA ASN A 84 -14.05 -15.69 -1.50
C ASN A 84 -13.59 -15.10 -0.15
N ARG A 85 -12.89 -13.97 -0.13
CA ARG A 85 -12.61 -13.26 1.13
C ARG A 85 -13.86 -12.49 1.53
N ASP A 86 -14.61 -13.12 2.42
CA ASP A 86 -15.82 -12.63 3.08
C ASP A 86 -15.85 -11.10 3.16
N SER A 87 -16.73 -10.51 2.35
CA SER A 87 -17.05 -9.08 2.29
C SER A 87 -17.87 -8.71 3.54
N GLY A 88 -17.24 -8.92 4.69
CA GLY A 88 -17.87 -9.00 6.00
C GLY A 88 -17.73 -7.73 6.82
N VAL A 89 -17.56 -6.55 6.21
CA VAL A 89 -17.77 -5.29 6.94
C VAL A 89 -18.45 -4.31 5.99
N ALA A 90 -19.66 -3.89 6.36
CA ALA A 90 -20.36 -2.78 5.74
C ALA A 90 -19.55 -1.49 5.90
N LYS A 91 -18.57 -1.29 5.04
CA LYS A 91 -17.80 -0.05 4.94
C LYS A 91 -18.43 0.75 3.82
N THR A 92 -19.24 1.73 4.16
CA THR A 92 -19.65 2.76 3.20
C THR A 92 -18.61 3.88 3.29
N SER A 93 -17.42 3.63 2.75
CA SER A 93 -16.38 4.66 2.64
C SER A 93 -16.79 5.63 1.53
N ASP A 94 -17.23 6.82 1.93
CA ASP A 94 -17.39 7.96 1.01
C ASP A 94 -16.03 8.27 0.35
N PRO A 95 -15.96 8.55 -0.97
CA PRO A 95 -14.73 8.98 -1.64
C PRO A 95 -13.92 10.02 -0.86
N ASP A 96 -14.57 11.00 -0.23
CA ASP A 96 -13.88 12.01 0.57
C ASP A 96 -13.21 11.42 1.82
N LYS A 97 -13.87 10.45 2.48
CA LYS A 97 -13.30 9.74 3.63
C LYS A 97 -12.13 8.86 3.21
N PHE A 98 -12.21 8.23 2.03
CA PHE A 98 -11.10 7.47 1.47
C PHE A 98 -9.89 8.36 1.21
N VAL A 99 -10.07 9.53 0.59
CA VAL A 99 -8.96 10.46 0.34
C VAL A 99 -8.28 10.87 1.65
N GLN A 100 -9.07 11.19 2.68
CA GLN A 100 -8.53 11.52 4.01
C GLN A 100 -7.80 10.33 4.66
N LEU A 101 -8.31 9.12 4.49
CA LEU A 101 -7.65 7.90 4.94
C LEU A 101 -6.31 7.70 4.23
N ALA A 102 -6.28 7.81 2.91
CA ALA A 102 -5.10 7.62 2.07
C ALA A 102 -4.00 8.65 2.38
N ILE A 103 -4.37 9.92 2.63
CA ILE A 103 -3.41 10.95 3.03
C ILE A 103 -2.80 10.61 4.38
N LYS A 104 -3.63 10.35 5.41
CA LYS A 104 -3.13 10.07 6.77
C LYS A 104 -2.30 8.79 6.86
N SER A 105 -2.70 7.74 6.15
CA SER A 105 -1.92 6.50 6.09
C SER A 105 -0.58 6.71 5.41
N SER A 106 -0.55 7.52 4.35
CA SER A 106 0.68 7.88 3.64
C SER A 106 1.62 8.69 4.53
N ASP A 107 1.10 9.66 5.28
CA ASP A 107 1.90 10.48 6.21
C ASP A 107 2.55 9.61 7.30
N LEU A 108 1.77 8.73 7.94
CA LEU A 108 2.28 7.80 8.96
C LEU A 108 3.34 6.85 8.41
N LEU A 109 3.12 6.31 7.20
CA LEU A 109 4.09 5.44 6.55
C LEU A 109 5.36 6.22 6.18
N LEU A 110 5.25 7.46 5.67
CA LEU A 110 6.41 8.29 5.34
C LEU A 110 7.25 8.63 6.57
N GLU A 111 6.62 8.96 7.70
CA GLU A 111 7.33 9.18 8.97
C GLU A 111 8.11 7.93 9.40
N HIS A 112 7.48 6.75 9.32
CA HIS A 112 8.14 5.47 9.62
C HIS A 112 9.30 5.16 8.67
N LEU A 113 9.11 5.37 7.37
CA LEU A 113 10.16 5.17 6.37
C LEU A 113 11.33 6.13 6.57
N HIS A 114 11.09 7.39 6.94
CA HIS A 114 12.16 8.33 7.27
C HIS A 114 13.01 7.83 8.45
N MET A 115 12.37 7.37 9.52
CA MET A 115 13.06 6.76 10.67
C MET A 115 13.91 5.56 10.22
N LEU A 116 13.33 4.59 9.50
CA LEU A 116 14.05 3.40 9.06
C LEU A 116 15.21 3.72 8.11
N VAL A 117 15.06 4.73 7.24
CA VAL A 117 16.14 5.17 6.35
C VAL A 117 17.28 5.79 7.15
N GLN A 118 16.99 6.60 8.17
CA GLN A 118 18.02 7.17 9.04
C GLN A 118 18.80 6.08 9.76
N GLU A 119 18.11 5.15 10.41
CA GLU A 119 18.74 4.01 11.10
C GLU A 119 19.56 3.14 10.13
N ALA A 120 19.02 2.88 8.93
CA ALA A 120 19.74 2.12 7.91
C ALA A 120 21.01 2.82 7.41
N LEU A 121 21.03 4.15 7.36
CA LEU A 121 22.21 4.92 6.98
C LEU A 121 23.25 4.91 8.11
N ASP A 122 22.82 5.04 9.36
CA ASP A 122 23.70 5.02 10.53
C ASP A 122 24.34 3.64 10.74
N HIS A 123 23.62 2.56 10.42
CA HIS A 123 24.10 1.19 10.53
C HIS A 123 24.63 0.58 9.23
N ALA A 124 24.55 1.31 8.11
CA ALA A 124 24.90 0.84 6.76
C ALA A 124 24.13 -0.42 6.30
N ASP A 125 22.85 -0.51 6.68
CA ASP A 125 21.95 -1.63 6.38
C ASP A 125 21.32 -1.49 4.98
N LEU A 126 22.09 -1.85 3.96
CA LEU A 126 21.63 -1.81 2.56
C LEU A 126 20.30 -2.56 2.30
N PRO A 127 20.01 -3.73 2.92
CA PRO A 127 18.72 -4.41 2.76
C PRO A 127 17.53 -3.57 3.26
N VAL A 128 17.70 -2.86 4.38
CA VAL A 128 16.65 -2.01 4.97
C VAL A 128 16.42 -0.79 4.09
N LEU A 129 17.50 -0.20 3.58
CA LEU A 129 17.41 0.90 2.61
C LEU A 129 16.68 0.48 1.32
N THR A 130 16.94 -0.74 0.84
CA THR A 130 16.27 -1.27 -0.36
C THR A 130 14.78 -1.51 -0.12
N ALA A 131 14.43 -2.07 1.04
CA ALA A 131 13.03 -2.32 1.41
C ALA A 131 12.23 -1.03 1.63
N THR A 132 12.85 0.00 2.20
CA THR A 132 12.21 1.31 2.43
C THR A 132 12.02 2.09 1.13
N LEU A 133 13.00 2.07 0.22
CA LEU A 133 12.83 2.58 -1.14
C LEU A 133 11.68 1.88 -1.86
N GLY A 134 11.54 0.57 -1.66
CA GLY A 134 10.44 -0.18 -2.24
C GLY A 134 9.08 0.09 -1.67
N ALA A 135 8.99 0.33 -0.37
CA ALA A 135 7.79 0.83 0.26
C ALA A 135 7.36 2.20 -0.31
N ALA A 136 8.30 3.13 -0.48
CA ALA A 136 8.01 4.45 -1.03
C ALA A 136 7.55 4.39 -2.50
N ALA A 137 8.22 3.59 -3.33
CA ALA A 137 7.82 3.38 -4.72
C ALA A 137 6.43 2.76 -4.82
N LEU A 138 6.14 1.74 -4.02
CA LEU A 138 4.83 1.10 -3.96
C LEU A 138 3.74 2.12 -3.63
N LEU A 139 3.90 2.87 -2.54
CA LEU A 139 2.94 3.88 -2.11
C LEU A 139 2.69 4.94 -3.20
N LYS A 140 3.76 5.49 -3.79
CA LYS A 140 3.67 6.50 -4.86
C LYS A 140 2.91 5.96 -6.07
N ASN A 141 3.13 4.70 -6.44
CA ASN A 141 2.45 4.08 -7.57
C ASN A 141 0.98 3.81 -7.26
N SER A 142 0.64 3.41 -6.03
CA SER A 142 -0.75 3.27 -5.57
C SER A 142 -1.52 4.57 -5.64
N LEU A 143 -0.95 5.64 -5.08
CA LEU A 143 -1.58 6.97 -5.13
C LEU A 143 -1.75 7.46 -6.57
N PHE A 144 -0.77 7.20 -7.43
CA PHE A 144 -0.86 7.53 -8.85
C PHE A 144 -2.04 6.82 -9.53
N CYS A 145 -2.25 5.53 -9.28
CA CYS A 145 -3.40 4.79 -9.82
C CYS A 145 -4.73 5.36 -9.31
N TYR A 146 -4.83 5.71 -8.03
CA TYR A 146 -6.04 6.32 -7.47
C TYR A 146 -6.36 7.68 -8.10
N VAL A 147 -5.35 8.53 -8.30
CA VAL A 147 -5.52 9.82 -8.96
C VAL A 147 -5.90 9.65 -10.42
N GLN A 148 -5.23 8.76 -11.15
CA GLN A 148 -5.55 8.50 -12.55
C GLN A 148 -7.00 8.04 -12.71
N HIS A 149 -7.50 7.17 -11.83
CA HIS A 149 -8.89 6.76 -11.83
C HIS A 149 -9.86 7.94 -11.60
N ALA A 150 -9.53 8.85 -10.67
CA ALA A 150 -10.33 10.05 -10.42
C ALA A 150 -10.36 10.98 -11.65
N GLU A 151 -9.24 11.10 -12.37
CA GLU A 151 -9.17 11.88 -13.63
C GLU A 151 -9.96 11.23 -14.77
N ASP A 152 -9.88 9.90 -14.92
CA ASP A 152 -10.57 9.16 -15.97
C ASP A 152 -12.10 9.18 -15.75
N MET A 153 -12.58 9.11 -14.50
CA MET A 153 -13.99 9.34 -14.13
C MET A 153 -14.47 10.76 -14.45
N GLY A 154 -13.59 11.75 -14.39
CA GLY A 154 -13.89 13.15 -14.70
C GLY A 154 -13.86 13.49 -16.20
N SER A 155 -13.33 12.60 -17.05
CA SER A 155 -13.22 12.82 -18.50
C SER A 155 -14.06 11.80 -19.28
N PRO A 156 -15.35 12.08 -19.58
CA PRO A 156 -16.20 11.15 -20.34
C PRO A 156 -15.73 10.91 -21.79
N GLU A 157 -14.67 11.59 -22.26
CA GLU A 157 -14.20 11.55 -23.65
C GLU A 157 -13.05 10.56 -23.92
N ARG A 158 -12.42 9.96 -22.89
CA ARG A 158 -11.25 9.07 -23.09
C ARG A 158 -11.57 7.59 -23.23
N VAL A 159 -12.78 7.16 -22.91
CA VAL A 159 -13.20 5.75 -23.03
C VAL A 159 -13.30 5.31 -24.50
N SER A 160 -13.36 6.24 -25.46
CA SER A 160 -13.48 5.93 -26.90
C SER A 160 -12.16 5.69 -27.64
N SER A 161 -10.99 5.75 -26.97
CA SER A 161 -9.69 5.59 -27.65
C SER A 161 -8.99 4.25 -27.38
N LEU A 162 -9.63 3.33 -26.65
CA LEU A 162 -9.06 2.03 -26.26
C LEU A 162 -9.89 0.80 -26.74
N GLN A 163 -10.85 0.98 -27.66
CA GLN A 163 -11.47 -0.13 -28.41
C GLN A 163 -10.77 -0.39 -29.74
#